data_AF-A0A821M809-F1
#
_entry.id   AF-A0A821M809-F1
#
_cell.length_a   1.000
_cell.length_b   1.000
_cell.length_c   1.000
_cell.angle_alpha   90.00
_cell.angle_beta   90.00
_cell.angle_gamma   90.00
#
_symmetry.space_group_name_H-M   'P 1'
#
loop_
_entity.id
_entity.type
_entity.pdbx_description
1 polymer ?
#
loop_
_entity_poly.entity_id
_entity_poly.type
_entity_poly.pdbx_seq_one_letter_code
_entity_poly.pdbx_strand_id
1 'polypeptide(L)'
;MKEKLPPGEKRKKQPDQGLTLDFVFGYRGYDCRDNVFSLKTGEIVYHVAALGIVLNAEQNVQRFYNCHTDDILCLAVSPDMSLVATGQ
;
A
#
# COMPACT_ATOMS: atom_id res chain seq x y z
N MET A 1 4.31 -31.30 -12.48
CA MET A 1 4.19 -30.93 -13.91
C MET A 1 2.91 -30.12 -14.07
N LYS A 2 2.94 -28.92 -14.70
CA LYS A 2 1.71 -28.14 -14.97
C LYS A 2 1.03 -28.73 -16.21
N GLU A 3 -0.19 -29.21 -16.05
CA GLU A 3 -1.01 -29.72 -17.15
C GLU A 3 -1.30 -28.56 -18.13
N LYS A 4 -0.92 -28.72 -19.41
CA LYS A 4 -1.23 -27.72 -20.44
C LYS A 4 -2.67 -27.93 -20.88
N LEU A 5 -3.52 -26.93 -20.68
CA LEU A 5 -4.90 -26.94 -21.15
C LEU A 5 -4.96 -26.86 -22.68
N PRO A 6 -5.91 -27.56 -23.33
CA PRO A 6 -6.13 -27.44 -24.77
C PRO A 6 -6.57 -26.02 -25.15
N PRO A 7 -6.29 -25.57 -26.39
CA PRO A 7 -6.65 -24.23 -26.85
C PRO A 7 -8.16 -23.97 -26.74
N GLY A 8 -8.55 -22.86 -26.11
CA GLY A 8 -9.95 -22.43 -26.00
C GLY A 8 -10.66 -22.82 -24.69
N GLU A 9 -10.08 -23.69 -23.85
CA GLU A 9 -10.66 -24.00 -22.55
C GLU A 9 -10.28 -22.97 -21.47
N LYS A 10 -11.30 -22.47 -20.75
CA LYS A 10 -11.08 -21.60 -19.58
C LYS A 10 -10.54 -22.42 -18.41
N ARG A 11 -9.59 -21.85 -17.67
CA ARG A 11 -9.15 -22.40 -16.38
C ARG A 11 -10.34 -22.49 -15.42
N LYS A 12 -10.62 -23.70 -14.92
CA LYS A 12 -11.70 -23.96 -13.94
C LYS A 12 -11.24 -23.85 -12.48
N LYS A 13 -9.93 -23.95 -12.23
CA LYS A 13 -9.32 -23.89 -10.89
C LYS A 13 -8.53 -22.59 -10.72
N GLN A 14 -8.59 -22.00 -9.53
CA GLN A 14 -7.74 -20.87 -9.15
C GLN A 14 -6.25 -21.25 -9.16
N PRO A 15 -5.34 -20.27 -9.34
CA PRO A 15 -3.91 -20.52 -9.20
C PRO A 15 -3.57 -21.05 -7.81
N ASP A 16 -2.57 -21.94 -7.73
CA ASP A 16 -2.07 -22.44 -6.44
C ASP A 16 -1.19 -21.40 -5.70
N GLN A 17 -1.00 -20.20 -6.26
CA GLN A 17 -0.16 -19.13 -5.72
C GLN A 17 -0.97 -17.83 -5.64
N GLY A 18 -0.74 -17.06 -4.57
CA GLY A 18 -1.30 -15.73 -4.39
C GLY A 18 -0.34 -14.63 -4.82
N LEU A 19 -0.83 -13.39 -4.85
CA LEU A 19 -0.01 -12.19 -4.99
C LEU A 19 0.10 -11.52 -3.64
N THR A 20 1.27 -10.97 -3.36
CA THR A 20 1.49 -10.07 -2.22
C THR A 20 2.00 -8.76 -2.76
N LEU A 21 1.52 -7.65 -2.19
CA LEU A 21 2.00 -6.33 -2.55
C LEU A 21 3.46 -6.19 -2.07
N ASP A 22 4.35 -5.87 -2.99
CA ASP A 22 5.79 -5.73 -2.72
C ASP A 22 6.19 -4.26 -2.56
N PHE A 23 5.83 -3.44 -3.55
CA PHE A 23 6.19 -2.02 -3.57
C PHE A 23 5.15 -1.19 -4.33
N VAL A 24 4.90 0.02 -3.84
CA VAL A 24 4.10 1.04 -4.52
C VAL A 24 4.99 2.15 -5.02
N PHE A 25 4.85 2.44 -6.31
CA PHE A 25 5.49 3.57 -6.96
C PHE A 25 4.49 4.73 -7.07
N GLY A 26 4.95 5.93 -6.75
CA GLY A 26 4.17 7.16 -6.82
C GLY A 26 3.75 7.72 -5.46
N TYR A 27 3.34 8.97 -5.48
CA TYR A 27 2.86 9.74 -4.33
C TYR A 27 1.71 10.65 -4.79
N ARG A 28 0.62 10.70 -4.01
CA ARG A 28 -0.56 11.52 -4.32
C ARG A 28 -0.33 12.97 -3.88
N GLY A 29 0.41 13.72 -4.70
CA GLY A 29 0.73 15.14 -4.45
C GLY A 29 -0.05 16.15 -5.30
N TYR A 30 -0.86 15.70 -6.27
CA TYR A 30 -1.52 16.60 -7.21
C TYR A 30 -2.84 17.20 -6.68
N ASP A 31 -3.57 16.46 -5.83
CA ASP A 31 -4.87 16.86 -5.27
C ASP A 31 -4.98 16.65 -3.74
N CYS A 32 -3.94 16.13 -3.08
CA CYS A 32 -3.85 16.04 -1.62
C CYS A 32 -2.72 16.94 -1.08
N ARG A 33 -2.85 17.33 0.20
CA ARG A 33 -1.88 18.13 0.95
C ARG A 33 -1.74 17.56 2.36
N ASP A 34 -0.68 17.96 3.06
CA ASP A 34 -0.42 17.56 4.45
C ASP A 34 -0.56 16.05 4.67
N ASN A 35 0.01 15.27 3.76
CA ASN A 35 -0.16 13.82 3.69
C ASN A 35 1.16 13.05 3.54
N VAL A 36 2.27 13.67 3.96
CA VAL A 36 3.58 13.03 4.10
C VAL A 36 4.24 13.49 5.40
N PHE A 37 4.65 12.55 6.25
CA PHE A 37 5.25 12.85 7.55
C PHE A 37 6.38 11.88 7.89
N SER A 38 7.29 12.28 8.77
CA SER A 38 8.27 11.37 9.38
C SER A 38 7.74 10.85 10.71
N LEU A 39 7.87 9.54 10.94
CA LEU A 39 7.53 8.90 12.22
C LEU A 39 8.69 9.00 13.21
N LYS A 40 8.43 8.67 14.47
CA LYS A 40 9.46 8.59 15.53
C LYS A 40 10.60 7.63 15.18
N THR A 41 10.33 6.63 14.35
CA THR A 41 11.30 5.65 13.83
C THR A 41 12.21 6.21 12.74
N GLY A 42 11.93 7.41 12.21
CA GLY A 42 12.61 7.97 11.04
C GLY A 42 12.00 7.53 9.71
N GLU A 43 11.01 6.63 9.73
CA GLU A 43 10.30 6.17 8.54
C GLU A 43 9.34 7.23 8.00
N ILE A 44 9.10 7.21 6.69
CA ILE A 44 8.21 8.17 6.02
C ILE A 44 6.83 7.53 5.88
N VAL A 45 5.78 8.23 6.32
CA VAL A 45 4.40 7.80 6.11
C VAL A 45 3.69 8.68 5.10
N TYR A 46 2.94 8.06 4.18
CA TYR A 46 2.10 8.73 3.18
C TYR A 46 0.99 7.79 2.69
N HIS A 47 0.15 8.23 1.75
CA HIS A 47 -0.87 7.38 1.13
C HIS A 47 -0.94 7.54 -0.39
N VAL A 48 -1.42 6.50 -1.07
CA VAL A 48 -1.78 6.49 -2.50
C VAL A 48 -2.99 5.56 -2.67
N ALA A 49 -3.97 5.97 -3.49
CA ALA A 49 -5.23 5.25 -3.64
C ALA A 49 -5.83 4.91 -2.25
N ALA A 50 -6.31 3.68 -2.06
CA ALA A 50 -6.85 3.17 -0.79
C ALA A 50 -5.77 2.66 0.20
N LEU A 51 -4.49 3.03 0.04
CA LEU A 51 -3.38 2.41 0.74
C LEU A 51 -2.55 3.40 1.58
N GLY A 52 -2.43 3.12 2.87
CA GLY A 52 -1.44 3.77 3.74
C GLY A 52 -0.09 3.08 3.62
N ILE A 53 0.99 3.86 3.52
CA ILE A 53 2.35 3.37 3.26
C ILE A 53 3.29 3.91 4.32
N VAL A 54 4.09 3.04 4.94
CA VAL A 54 5.24 3.39 5.78
C VAL A 54 6.51 2.91 5.07
N LEU A 55 7.33 3.85 4.63
CA LEU A 55 8.57 3.62 3.91
C LEU A 55 9.78 3.77 4.85
N ASN A 56 10.55 2.70 5.00
CA ASN A 56 11.92 2.81 5.48
C ASN A 56 12.83 3.15 4.29
N ALA A 57 13.26 4.41 4.21
CA ALA A 57 14.07 4.91 3.08
C ALA A 57 15.51 4.37 3.08
N GLU A 58 16.07 4.00 4.23
CA GLU A 58 17.43 3.45 4.33
C GLU A 58 17.50 2.03 3.73
N GLN A 59 16.48 1.21 4.03
CA GLN A 59 16.39 -0.17 3.55
C GLN A 59 15.60 -0.30 2.25
N ASN A 60 14.92 0.77 1.83
CA ASN A 60 13.97 0.81 0.72
C ASN A 60 12.89 -0.30 0.81
N VAL A 61 12.30 -0.44 2.01
CA VAL A 61 11.24 -1.41 2.30
C VAL A 61 9.97 -0.67 2.71
N GLN A 62 8.82 -1.15 2.23
CA GLN A 62 7.50 -0.59 2.54
C GLN A 62 6.68 -1.54 3.41
N ARG A 63 5.90 -0.96 4.33
CA ARG A 63 4.80 -1.62 5.04
C ARG A 63 3.49 -0.95 4.68
N PHE A 64 2.42 -1.73 4.63
CA PHE A 64 1.16 -1.30 4.07
C PHE A 64 -0.01 -1.43 5.04
N TYR A 65 -0.88 -0.43 5.05
CA TYR A 65 -2.20 -0.48 5.65
C TYR A 65 -3.26 -0.48 4.55
N ASN A 66 -3.94 -1.62 4.35
CA ASN A 66 -4.80 -1.90 3.21
C ASN A 66 -6.27 -2.19 3.58
N CYS A 67 -6.75 -1.56 4.66
CA CYS A 67 -8.11 -1.79 5.15
C CYS A 67 -9.17 -0.84 4.55
N HIS A 68 -8.76 0.20 3.83
CA HIS A 68 -9.67 1.08 3.12
C HIS A 68 -10.17 0.43 1.82
N THR A 69 -11.42 0.72 1.44
CA THR A 69 -12.07 0.17 0.24
C THR A 69 -12.19 1.16 -0.91
N ASP A 70 -11.76 2.41 -0.69
CA ASP A 70 -11.79 3.55 -1.60
C ASP A 70 -10.63 4.48 -1.25
N ASP A 71 -10.43 5.52 -2.04
CA ASP A 71 -9.31 6.44 -1.91
C ASP A 71 -9.17 7.05 -0.50
N ILE A 72 -7.96 7.01 0.06
CA ILE A 72 -7.62 7.79 1.24
C ILE A 72 -7.53 9.26 0.84
N LEU A 73 -8.26 10.11 1.58
CA LEU A 73 -8.36 11.54 1.33
C LEU A 73 -7.58 12.38 2.34
N CYS A 74 -7.34 11.85 3.53
CA CYS A 74 -6.62 12.56 4.59
C CYS A 74 -5.78 11.61 5.47
N LEU A 75 -4.72 12.18 6.05
CA LEU A 75 -3.80 11.50 6.95
C LEU A 75 -3.41 12.44 8.08
N ALA A 76 -3.39 11.95 9.32
CA ALA A 76 -2.93 12.69 10.49
C ALA A 76 -2.00 11.81 11.32
N VAL A 77 -1.00 12.43 11.95
CA VAL A 77 -0.04 11.76 12.82
C VAL A 77 -0.20 12.29 14.25
N SER A 78 -0.13 11.41 15.24
CA SER A 78 -0.19 11.80 16.65
C SER A 78 1.01 12.66 17.05
N PRO A 79 0.91 13.51 18.10
CA PRO A 79 2.01 14.39 18.51
C PRO A 79 3.31 13.66 18.89
N ASP A 80 3.22 12.42 19.36
CA ASP A 80 4.37 11.57 19.69
C ASP A 80 4.93 10.79 18.49
N MET A 81 4.39 11.02 17.29
CA MET A 81 4.80 10.44 16.00
C MET A 81 4.74 8.91 15.96
N SER A 82 3.84 8.31 16.74
CA SER A 82 3.73 6.85 16.90
C SER A 82 2.46 6.26 16.29
N LEU A 83 1.40 7.07 16.13
CA LEU A 83 0.12 6.66 15.57
C LEU A 83 -0.22 7.47 14.33
N VAL A 84 -0.87 6.81 13.39
CA VAL A 84 -1.34 7.39 12.13
C VAL A 84 -2.83 7.12 12.01
N ALA A 85 -3.61 8.15 11.73
CA ALA A 85 -5.02 8.07 11.41
C ALA A 85 -5.22 8.42 9.93
N THR A 86 -6.03 7.63 9.23
CA THR A 86 -6.37 7.85 7.82
C THR A 86 -7.89 7.92 7.65
N GLY A 87 -8.35 8.79 6.75
CA GLY A 87 -9.76 8.92 6.38
C GLY A 87 -9.98 8.59 4.90
N GLN A 88 -11.09 7.92 4.64
CA GLN A 88 -11.61 7.52 3.34
C GLN A 88 -13.02 8.09 3.19
#